data_AF-U9SL94-F1
#
_entry.id   AF-U9SL94-F1
#
_cell.length_a   1.000
_cell.length_b   1.000
_cell.length_c   1.000
_cell.angle_alpha   90.00
_cell.angle_beta   90.00
_cell.angle_gamma   90.00
#
_symmetry.space_group_name_H-M   'P 1'
#
loop_
_entity.id
_entity.type
_entity.pdbx_description
1 polymer ?
#
loop_
_entity_poly.entity_id
_entity_poly.type
_entity_poly.pdbx_seq_one_letter_code
_entity_poly.pdbx_strand_id
1 'polypeptide(L)'
;MNVTENYIGYDALVSYLESKNPSYRGFLNLNRNIIISSLNSLTNSSLTLDKWQSFDITWYKRYLYVAKLLEPDIFVTIENKPKLSIQAP
;
A
#
# COMPACT_ATOMS: atom_id res chain seq x y z
N MET A 1 -0.34 16.50 -9.38
CA MET A 1 -0.99 15.63 -10.38
C MET A 1 -1.72 14.54 -9.62
N ASN A 2 -3.05 14.43 -9.74
CA ASN A 2 -3.77 13.28 -9.19
C ASN A 2 -3.43 12.08 -10.06
N VAL A 3 -2.46 11.27 -9.62
CA VAL A 3 -2.13 10.01 -10.26
C VAL A 3 -3.20 9.00 -9.85
N THR A 4 -4.35 9.04 -10.51
CA THR A 4 -5.33 7.95 -10.41
C THR A 4 -4.74 6.75 -11.14
N GLU A 5 -4.17 5.79 -10.43
CA GLU A 5 -3.68 4.57 -11.07
C GLU A 5 -4.87 3.71 -11.54
N ASN A 6 -4.83 3.26 -12.78
CA ASN A 6 -5.94 2.56 -13.43
C ASN A 6 -5.93 1.05 -13.16
N TYR A 7 -5.80 0.63 -11.90
CA TYR A 7 -5.88 -0.79 -11.52
C TYR A 7 -7.12 -1.07 -10.66
N ILE A 8 -7.68 -2.27 -10.83
CA ILE A 8 -8.81 -2.74 -10.02
C ILE A 8 -8.43 -2.70 -8.55
N GLY A 9 -9.22 -1.95 -7.77
CA GLY A 9 -9.03 -1.77 -6.33
C GLY A 9 -8.20 -0.55 -5.93
N TYR A 10 -7.84 0.34 -6.86
CA TYR A 10 -7.25 1.64 -6.53
C TYR A 10 -8.18 2.45 -5.61
N ASP A 11 -9.45 2.62 -5.99
CA ASP A 11 -10.41 3.39 -5.19
C ASP A 11 -10.61 2.79 -3.79
N ALA A 12 -10.66 1.46 -3.69
CA ALA A 12 -10.77 0.75 -2.41
C ALA A 12 -9.53 0.97 -1.52
N LEU A 13 -8.34 1.07 -2.13
CA LEU A 13 -7.11 1.39 -1.41
C LEU A 13 -7.14 2.84 -0.88
N VAL A 14 -7.53 3.80 -1.71
CA VAL A 14 -7.67 5.22 -1.32
C VAL A 14 -8.66 5.34 -0.16
N SER A 15 -9.88 4.83 -0.32
CA SER A 15 -10.91 4.89 0.72
C SER A 15 -10.50 4.17 2.01
N TYR A 16 -9.73 3.09 1.92
CA TYR A 16 -9.22 2.41 3.11
C TYR A 16 -8.15 3.26 3.85
N LEU A 17 -7.25 3.90 3.10
CA LEU A 17 -6.19 4.72 3.69
C LEU A 17 -6.73 6.01 4.34
N GLU A 18 -7.87 6.52 3.89
CA GLU A 18 -8.58 7.64 4.53
C GLU A 18 -9.25 7.25 5.87
N SER A 19 -9.26 5.97 6.23
CA SER A 19 -9.82 5.50 7.51
C SER A 19 -8.87 5.72 8.69
N LYS A 20 -9.38 5.63 9.93
CA LYS A 20 -8.55 5.79 11.13
C LYS A 20 -7.62 4.59 11.33
N ASN A 21 -6.31 4.85 11.41
CA ASN A 21 -5.23 3.88 11.64
C ASN A 21 -5.19 2.74 10.59
N PRO A 22 -4.96 3.07 9.31
CA PRO A 22 -4.89 2.05 8.29
C PRO A 22 -3.68 1.13 8.51
N SER A 23 -3.86 -0.16 8.25
CA SER A 23 -2.76 -1.13 8.23
C SER A 23 -2.85 -2.00 7.00
N TYR A 24 -1.70 -2.41 6.46
CA TYR A 24 -1.69 -3.27 5.28
C TYR A 24 -2.42 -4.60 5.52
N ARG A 25 -2.23 -5.21 6.69
CA ARG A 25 -2.95 -6.44 7.07
C ARG A 25 -4.47 -6.21 7.15
N GLY A 26 -4.91 -5.06 7.68
CA GLY A 26 -6.33 -4.69 7.72
C GLY A 26 -6.90 -4.49 6.32
N PHE A 27 -6.15 -3.83 5.43
CA PHE A 27 -6.50 -3.67 4.02
C PHE A 27 -6.72 -5.02 3.33
N LEU A 28 -5.77 -5.96 3.49
CA LEU A 28 -5.86 -7.30 2.89
C LEU A 28 -7.11 -8.05 3.36
N ASN A 29 -7.44 -7.96 4.65
CA ASN A 29 -8.59 -8.66 5.22
C ASN A 29 -9.92 -8.10 4.70
N LEU A 30 -10.07 -6.78 4.64
CA LEU A 30 -11.32 -6.13 4.25
C LEU A 30 -11.54 -6.14 2.73
N ASN A 31 -10.47 -6.07 1.95
CA ASN A 31 -10.54 -5.93 0.49
C ASN A 31 -10.12 -7.22 -0.24
N ARG A 32 -10.13 -8.37 0.43
CA ARG A 32 -9.70 -9.67 -0.13
C ARG A 32 -10.34 -9.98 -1.48
N ASN A 33 -11.65 -9.77 -1.62
CA ASN A 33 -12.36 -10.06 -2.87
C ASN A 33 -11.90 -9.16 -4.03
N ILE A 34 -11.61 -7.90 -3.74
CA ILE A 34 -11.10 -6.92 -4.72
C ILE A 34 -9.69 -7.33 -5.16
N ILE A 35 -8.84 -7.74 -4.22
CA ILE A 35 -7.48 -8.22 -4.49
C ILE A 35 -7.51 -9.49 -5.35
N ILE A 36 -8.36 -10.46 -5.01
CA ILE A 36 -8.57 -11.68 -5.81
C ILE A 36 -9.09 -11.36 -7.21
N SER A 37 -10.05 -10.44 -7.33
CA SER A 37 -10.61 -10.03 -8.62
C SER A 37 -9.57 -9.34 -9.50
N SER A 38 -8.78 -8.41 -8.92
CA SER A 38 -7.65 -7.78 -9.60
C SER A 38 -6.66 -8.82 -10.12
N LEU A 39 -6.35 -9.82 -9.30
CA LEU A 39 -5.46 -10.92 -9.65
C LEU A 39 -6.01 -11.77 -10.81
N ASN A 40 -7.27 -12.19 -10.74
CA ASN A 40 -7.91 -12.99 -11.79
C ASN A 40 -8.00 -12.24 -13.12
N SER A 41 -8.19 -10.92 -13.09
CA SER A 41 -8.21 -10.09 -14.31
C SER A 41 -6.87 -10.05 -15.05
N LEU A 42 -5.76 -10.28 -14.33
CA LEU A 42 -4.40 -10.20 -14.87
C LEU A 42 -3.87 -11.54 -15.36
N THR A 43 -4.47 -12.67 -14.97
CA THR A 43 -3.94 -14.00 -15.29
C THR A 43 -5.03 -14.97 -15.75
N ASN A 44 -4.89 -15.49 -16.97
CA ASN A 44 -5.74 -16.58 -17.50
C ASN A 44 -5.25 -17.98 -17.04
N SER A 45 -4.49 -18.07 -15.95
CA SER A 45 -3.83 -19.31 -15.53
C SER A 45 -3.93 -19.53 -14.03
N SER A 46 -3.79 -20.78 -13.60
CA SER A 46 -3.88 -21.18 -12.19
C SER A 46 -2.95 -20.34 -11.29
N LEU A 47 -3.44 -20.03 -10.09
CA LEU A 47 -2.73 -19.26 -9.09
C LEU A 47 -1.70 -20.14 -8.39
N THR A 48 -0.43 -19.90 -8.67
CA THR A 48 0.69 -20.55 -7.98
C THR A 48 1.09 -19.74 -6.76
N LEU A 49 1.83 -20.35 -5.83
CA LEU A 49 2.36 -19.67 -4.65
C LEU A 49 3.23 -18.46 -5.03
N ASP A 50 4.10 -18.61 -6.03
CA ASP A 50 5.00 -17.53 -6.49
C ASP A 50 4.22 -16.33 -7.01
N LYS A 51 3.08 -16.57 -7.69
CA LYS A 51 2.19 -15.49 -8.12
C LYS A 51 1.61 -14.79 -6.91
N TRP A 52 1.10 -15.52 -5.91
CA TRP A 52 0.57 -14.92 -4.69
C TRP A 52 1.60 -14.02 -3.99
N GLN A 53 2.85 -14.46 -3.88
CA GLN A 53 3.93 -13.66 -3.31
C GLN A 53 4.23 -12.40 -4.12
N SER A 54 4.31 -12.51 -5.45
CA SER A 54 4.51 -11.35 -6.33
C SER A 54 3.36 -10.34 -6.21
N PHE A 55 2.13 -10.82 -6.06
CA PHE A 55 0.95 -9.99 -5.88
C PHE A 55 0.93 -9.28 -4.52
N ASP A 56 1.29 -9.97 -3.44
CA ASP A 56 1.44 -9.37 -2.11
C ASP A 56 2.47 -8.22 -2.15
N ILE A 57 3.65 -8.47 -2.72
CA ILE A 57 4.69 -7.44 -2.92
C ILE A 57 4.15 -6.25 -3.73
N THR A 58 3.41 -6.51 -4.80
CA THR A 58 2.82 -5.46 -5.65
C THR A 58 1.81 -4.61 -4.88
N TRP A 59 0.90 -5.24 -4.14
CA TRP A 59 -0.09 -4.55 -3.33
C TRP A 59 0.53 -3.78 -2.16
N TYR A 60 1.59 -4.31 -1.56
CA TYR A 60 2.32 -3.62 -0.52
C TYR A 60 3.00 -2.35 -1.04
N LYS A 61 3.63 -2.40 -2.22
CA LYS A 61 4.21 -1.22 -2.88
C LYS A 61 3.15 -0.16 -3.19
N ARG A 62 1.99 -0.58 -3.73
CA ARG A 62 0.84 0.31 -3.98
C ARG A 62 0.34 0.97 -2.70
N TYR A 63 0.20 0.18 -1.63
CA TYR A 63 -0.21 0.68 -0.33
C TYR A 63 0.71 1.79 0.17
N LEU A 64 2.03 1.55 0.16
CA LEU A 64 3.01 2.54 0.61
C LEU A 64 3.02 3.79 -0.29
N TYR A 65 2.90 3.60 -1.60
CA TYR A 65 2.86 4.71 -2.56
C TYR A 65 1.65 5.62 -2.31
N VAL A 66 0.44 5.05 -2.22
CA VAL A 66 -0.78 5.84 -1.98
C VAL A 66 -0.77 6.44 -0.58
N ALA A 67 -0.30 5.72 0.44
CA ALA A 67 -0.15 6.26 1.78
C ALA A 67 0.78 7.48 1.80
N LYS A 68 1.90 7.44 1.05
CA LYS A 68 2.82 8.57 0.91
C LYS A 68 2.21 9.75 0.16
N LEU A 69 1.30 9.50 -0.78
CA LEU A 69 0.58 10.55 -1.48
C LEU A 69 -0.48 11.24 -0.60
N LEU A 70 -1.16 10.49 0.26
CA LEU A 70 -2.23 11.02 1.12
C LEU A 70 -1.68 11.75 2.35
N GLU A 71 -0.60 11.25 2.94
CA GLU A 71 0.01 11.84 4.14
C GLU A 71 1.52 12.06 3.95
N PRO A 72 1.94 12.93 3.00
CA PRO A 72 3.34 13.12 2.66
C PRO A 72 4.17 13.59 3.87
N ASP A 73 3.58 14.36 4.78
CA ASP A 73 4.25 14.92 5.96
C ASP A 73 4.70 13.85 6.97
N ILE A 74 3.96 12.74 7.10
CA ILE A 74 4.39 11.61 7.94
C ILE A 74 5.67 10.99 7.38
N PHE A 75 5.74 10.81 6.06
CA PHE A 75 6.90 10.18 5.42
C PHE A 75 8.11 11.12 5.34
N VAL A 76 7.90 12.42 5.14
CA VAL A 76 8.95 13.44 5.24
C VAL A 76 9.56 13.48 6.64
N THR A 77 8.75 13.29 7.69
CA THR A 77 9.22 13.25 9.08
C THR A 77 10.07 12.00 9.36
N ILE A 78 9.79 10.87 8.71
CA ILE A 78 10.62 9.65 8.82
C ILE A 78 11.97 9.82 8.11
N GLU A 79 11.99 10.47 6.94
CA GLU A 79 13.24 10.74 6.20
C GLU A 79 14.11 11.80 6.91
N ASN A 80 13.51 12.77 7.60
CA ASN A 80 14.21 13.87 8.29
C ASN A 80 14.50 13.62 9.78
N LYS A 81 14.62 12.38 10.25
CA LYS A 81 14.96 12.14 11.66
C LYS A 81 16.31 12.83 11.97
N PRO A 82 16.36 13.87 12.82
CA PRO A 82 17.60 14.56 13.10
C PRO A 82 18.55 13.59 13.79
N LYS A 83 19.81 13.56 13.35
CA LYS A 83 20.90 12.92 14.09
C LYS A 83 20.82 13.46 15.51
N LEU A 84 20.47 12.61 16.48
CA LEU A 84 20.63 12.92 17.90
C LEU A 84 22.12 13.19 18.13
N SER A 85 22.51 14.46 18.08
CA SER A 85 23.77 14.92 18.60
C SER A 85 23.63 14.94 20.11
N ILE A 86 23.94 13.81 20.74
CA ILE A 86 24.19 13.76 22.17
C ILE A 86 25.51 14.53 22.39
N GLN A 87 25.41 15.79 22.78
CA GLN A 87 26.51 16.44 23.48
C GLN A 87 26.42 15.98 24.93
N ALA A 88 27.33 15.10 25.30
CA ALA A 88 27.59 14.78 26.71
C ALA A 88 28.32 15.97 27.36
N PRO A 89 28.06 16.25 28.65
CA PRO A 89 28.67 17.34 29.40
C PRO A 89 30.18 17.18 29.57
#